data_AF-A0A2A4B9N0-F1
#
_entry.id   AF-A0A2A4B9N0-F1
#
_cell.length_a   1.000
_cell.length_b   1.000
_cell.length_c   1.000
_cell.angle_alpha   90.00
_cell.angle_beta   90.00
_cell.angle_gamma   90.00
#
_symmetry.space_group_name_H-M   'P 1'
#
loop_
_entity.id
_entity.type
_entity.pdbx_description
1 polymer ?
#
loop_
_entity_poly.entity_id
_entity_poly.type
_entity_poly.pdbx_seq_one_letter_code
_entity_poly.pdbx_strand_id
1 'polypeptide(L)'
;MKQGRSVAIIVVALAIGFAAGFMVRPVIGPAAGDVAAPRATQYFAANLDQARETVAGCREGTVRGDECAHAEEAIIAAEGRSRTKAFLGTRPH
;
A
#
# COMPACT_ATOMS: atom_id res chain seq x y z
N MET A 1 27.42 -5.20 42.23
CA MET A 1 27.76 -4.04 41.37
C MET A 1 28.41 -4.46 40.03
N LYS A 2 27.95 -5.52 39.35
CA LYS A 2 28.53 -5.96 38.05
C LYS A 2 27.46 -6.11 36.96
N GLN A 3 26.24 -6.46 37.35
CA GLN A 3 25.10 -6.68 36.44
C GLN A 3 24.60 -5.40 35.75
N GLY A 4 24.46 -4.28 36.46
CA GLY A 4 23.98 -3.02 35.86
C GLY A 4 24.94 -2.43 34.81
N ARG A 5 26.26 -2.54 35.03
CA ARG A 5 27.28 -2.12 34.04
C ARG A 5 27.27 -3.01 32.81
N SER A 6 27.16 -4.33 32.99
CA SER A 6 27.07 -5.26 31.86
C SER A 6 25.81 -5.03 31.02
N VAL A 7 24.66 -4.81 31.66
CA VAL A 7 23.40 -4.49 30.95
C VAL A 7 23.51 -3.18 30.19
N ALA A 8 24.08 -2.13 30.80
CA ALA A 8 24.29 -0.85 30.13
C ALA A 8 25.19 -0.98 28.88
N ILE A 9 26.28 -1.76 28.96
CA ILE A 9 27.19 -1.99 27.84
C ILE A 9 26.46 -2.71 26.69
N ILE A 10 25.65 -3.73 27.00
CA ILE A 10 24.89 -4.50 26.00
C ILE A 10 23.88 -3.59 25.28
N VAL A 11 23.16 -2.76 26.01
CA VAL A 11 22.16 -1.84 25.42
C VAL A 11 22.83 -0.81 24.51
N VAL A 12 23.96 -0.24 24.93
CA VAL A 12 24.70 0.73 24.11
C VAL A 12 25.24 0.07 22.83
N ALA A 13 25.80 -1.13 22.93
CA ALA A 13 26.28 -1.87 21.76
C ALA A 13 25.14 -2.20 20.77
N LEU A 14 23.98 -2.61 21.28
CA LEU A 14 22.78 -2.87 20.47
C LEU A 14 22.27 -1.59 19.76
N ALA A 15 22.22 -0.47 20.47
CA ALA A 15 21.78 0.80 19.90
C ALA A 15 22.70 1.27 18.77
N ILE A 16 24.02 1.17 18.96
CA ILE A 16 25.00 1.55 17.95
C ILE A 16 24.91 0.61 16.73
N GLY A 17 24.82 -0.70 16.95
CA GLY A 17 24.68 -1.68 15.87
C GLY A 17 23.39 -1.48 15.06
N PHE A 18 22.28 -1.19 15.75
CA PHE A 18 21.00 -0.92 15.10
C PHE A 18 21.03 0.39 14.29
N ALA A 19 21.57 1.47 14.85
CA ALA A 19 21.70 2.75 14.16
C ALA A 19 22.61 2.65 12.93
N ALA A 20 23.75 1.97 13.04
CA ALA A 20 24.67 1.74 11.93
C ALA A 20 24.04 0.86 10.84
N GLY A 21 23.36 -0.23 11.20
CA GLY A 21 22.67 -1.10 10.24
C GLY A 21 21.52 -0.41 9.52
N PHE A 22 20.77 0.46 10.20
CA PHE A 22 19.71 1.27 9.60
C PHE A 22 20.26 2.29 8.60
N MET A 23 21.40 2.91 8.90
CA MET A 23 22.07 3.85 7.99
C MET A 23 22.70 3.18 6.76
N VAL A 24 23.07 1.90 6.81
CA VAL A 24 23.63 1.15 5.67
C VAL A 24 22.55 0.51 4.79
N ARG A 25 21.36 0.24 5.34
CA ARG A 25 20.19 -0.28 4.59
C ARG A 25 19.64 0.55 3.42
N PRO A 26 19.82 1.88 3.28
CA PRO A 26 19.20 2.65 2.20
C PRO A 26 19.70 2.29 0.80
N VAL A 27 20.78 1.51 0.69
CA VAL A 27 21.48 1.25 -0.59
C VAL A 27 21.11 -0.11 -1.22
N ILE A 28 20.37 -0.98 -0.52
CA ILE A 28 20.02 -2.34 -1.00
C ILE A 28 18.50 -2.54 -1.16
N GLY A 29 17.70 -1.49 -0.95
CA GLY A 29 16.32 -1.45 -1.40
C GLY A 29 16.25 -1.00 -2.87
N PRO A 30 15.18 -1.32 -3.61
CA PRO A 30 14.95 -0.66 -4.90
C PRO A 30 15.03 0.84 -4.66
N ALA A 31 15.80 1.54 -5.49
CA ALA A 31 15.87 2.99 -5.42
C ALA A 31 14.43 3.51 -5.38
N ALA A 32 14.08 4.27 -4.35
CA ALA A 32 12.90 5.13 -4.39
C ALA A 32 13.19 6.26 -5.39
N GLY A 33 13.47 5.92 -6.64
CA GLY A 33 13.08 6.78 -7.73
C GLY A 33 11.56 6.81 -7.74
N ASP A 34 11.01 7.91 -8.21
CA ASP A 34 9.59 8.17 -8.39
C ASP A 34 8.92 7.19 -9.37
N VAL A 35 9.03 5.88 -9.13
CA VAL A 35 8.02 4.94 -9.57
C VAL A 35 6.86 5.27 -8.66
N ALA A 36 5.95 6.12 -9.14
CA ALA A 36 4.69 6.40 -8.48
C ALA A 36 4.17 5.06 -7.95
N ALA A 37 4.19 4.89 -6.61
CA ALA A 37 3.83 3.63 -6.00
C ALA A 37 2.45 3.26 -6.54
N PRO A 38 2.24 2.01 -7.01
CA PRO A 38 0.99 1.63 -7.65
C PRO A 38 -0.16 2.09 -6.77
N ARG A 39 -1.01 2.97 -7.31
CA ARG A 39 -2.04 3.62 -6.50
C ARG A 39 -2.89 2.54 -5.84
N ALA A 40 -2.96 2.59 -4.51
CA ALA A 40 -3.68 1.58 -3.75
C ALA A 40 -5.18 1.58 -4.11
N THR A 41 -5.84 0.44 -3.94
CA THR A 41 -7.30 0.26 -4.12
C THR A 41 -8.13 1.34 -3.43
N GLN A 42 -7.66 1.84 -2.28
CA GLN A 42 -8.29 2.91 -1.50
C GLN A 42 -8.40 4.22 -2.28
N TYR A 43 -7.39 4.55 -3.08
CA TYR A 43 -7.37 5.76 -3.90
C TYR A 43 -8.40 5.66 -5.04
N PHE A 44 -8.46 4.51 -5.71
CA PHE A 44 -9.44 4.24 -6.77
C PHE A 44 -10.86 4.12 -6.24
N ALA A 45 -11.04 3.62 -5.02
CA ALA A 45 -12.36 3.58 -4.36
C ALA A 45 -12.94 4.98 -4.12
N ALA A 46 -12.08 5.98 -3.89
CA ALA A 46 -12.48 7.39 -3.79
C ALA A 46 -12.57 8.09 -5.17
N ASN A 47 -11.84 7.59 -6.18
CA ASN A 47 -11.74 8.18 -7.52
C ASN A 47 -12.11 7.15 -8.59
N LEU A 48 -13.40 6.77 -8.64
CA LEU A 48 -13.88 5.72 -9.55
C LEU A 48 -13.74 6.08 -11.04
N ASP A 49 -13.78 7.37 -11.39
CA ASP A 49 -13.58 7.81 -12.77
C ASP A 49 -12.14 7.59 -13.24
N GLN A 50 -11.15 7.89 -12.37
CA GLN A 50 -9.76 7.54 -12.64
C GLN A 50 -9.52 6.03 -12.66
N ALA A 51 -10.27 5.25 -11.87
CA ALA A 51 -10.16 3.79 -11.90
C ALA A 51 -10.56 3.24 -13.28
N ARG A 52 -11.63 3.79 -13.88
CA ARG A 52 -12.08 3.41 -15.23
C ARG A 52 -11.07 3.78 -16.30
N GLU A 53 -10.50 4.98 -16.21
CA GLU A 53 -9.45 5.44 -17.12
C GLU A 53 -8.19 4.57 -17.02
N THR A 54 -7.81 4.18 -15.80
CA THR A 54 -6.66 3.29 -15.55
C THR A 54 -6.91 1.91 -16.16
N VAL A 55 -8.10 1.32 -15.97
CA VAL A 55 -8.47 0.04 -16.60
C VAL A 55 -8.52 0.12 -18.13
N ALA A 56 -8.92 1.26 -18.71
CA ALA A 56 -8.85 1.48 -20.15
C ALA A 56 -7.40 1.49 -20.65
N GLY A 57 -6.51 2.20 -19.96
CA GLY A 57 -5.07 2.18 -20.24
C GLY A 57 -4.45 0.78 -20.06
N CYS A 58 -4.96 -0.02 -19.13
CA CYS A 58 -4.55 -1.42 -18.96
C CYS A 58 -4.91 -2.30 -20.17
N ARG A 59 -6.07 -2.06 -20.80
CA ARG A 59 -6.49 -2.78 -22.02
C ARG A 59 -5.65 -2.38 -23.23
N GLU A 60 -5.24 -1.13 -23.31
CA GLU A 60 -4.35 -0.61 -24.35
C GLU A 60 -2.88 -1.00 -24.10
N GLY A 61 -2.57 -1.54 -22.92
CA GLY A 61 -1.24 -1.97 -22.52
C GLY A 61 -0.30 -0.84 -22.13
N THR A 62 -0.83 0.38 -21.97
CA THR A 62 -0.10 1.59 -21.56
C THR A 62 0.13 1.64 -20.04
N VAL A 63 -0.74 0.99 -19.27
CA VAL A 63 -0.59 0.76 -17.83
C VAL A 63 -0.47 -0.75 -17.59
N ARG A 64 0.50 -1.18 -16.78
CA ARG A 64 0.73 -2.60 -16.46
C ARG A 64 1.10 -2.76 -14.98
N GLY A 65 0.80 -3.93 -14.43
CA GLY A 65 1.12 -4.28 -13.04
C GLY A 65 -0.04 -4.05 -12.08
N ASP A 66 0.29 -3.83 -10.80
CA ASP A 66 -0.66 -3.87 -9.70
C ASP A 66 -1.72 -2.75 -9.76
N GLU A 67 -1.46 -1.65 -10.46
CA GLU A 67 -2.43 -0.56 -10.66
C GLU A 67 -3.70 -1.03 -11.41
N CYS A 68 -3.55 -1.95 -12.37
CA CYS A 68 -4.69 -2.50 -13.10
C CYS A 68 -5.58 -3.35 -12.20
N ALA A 69 -4.96 -4.20 -11.39
CA ALA A 69 -5.66 -5.05 -10.43
C ALA A 69 -6.36 -4.21 -9.35
N HIS A 70 -5.68 -3.18 -8.84
CA HIS A 70 -6.23 -2.30 -7.81
C HIS A 70 -7.38 -1.42 -8.31
N ALA A 71 -7.29 -0.93 -9.55
CA ALA A 71 -8.37 -0.15 -10.17
C ALA A 71 -9.59 -1.03 -10.47
N GLU A 72 -9.40 -2.24 -11.00
CA GLU A 72 -10.48 -3.18 -11.28
C GLU A 72 -11.20 -3.63 -10.00
N GLU A 73 -10.43 -3.97 -8.95
CA GLU A 73 -10.99 -4.34 -7.64
C GLU A 73 -11.84 -3.21 -7.03
N ALA A 74 -11.38 -1.96 -7.14
CA ALA A 74 -12.12 -0.81 -6.64
C ALA A 74 -13.48 -0.61 -7.37
N ILE A 75 -13.50 -0.82 -8.69
CA ILE A 75 -14.74 -0.76 -9.50
C ILE A 75 -15.70 -1.86 -9.07
N ILE A 76 -15.23 -3.11 -8.98
CA ILE A 76 -16.04 -4.26 -8.57
C ILE A 76 -16.61 -4.06 -7.17
N ALA A 77 -15.80 -3.57 -6.22
CA ALA A 77 -16.25 -3.30 -4.86
C ALA A 77 -17.28 -2.16 -4.79
N ALA A 78 -17.14 -1.12 -5.62
CA ALA A 78 -18.11 -0.03 -5.70
C ALA A 78 -19.44 -0.48 -6.31
N GLU A 79 -19.40 -1.29 -7.36
CA GLU A 79 -20.60 -1.86 -7.98
C GLU A 79 -21.27 -2.90 -7.08
N GLY A 80 -20.50 -3.72 -6.37
CA GLY A 80 -21.02 -4.60 -5.32
C GLY A 80 -21.74 -3.83 -4.22
N ARG A 81 -21.21 -2.67 -3.81
CA ARG A 81 -21.87 -1.77 -2.83
C ARG A 81 -23.13 -1.12 -3.38
N SER A 82 -23.16 -0.68 -4.64
CA SER A 82 -24.36 -0.07 -5.22
C SER A 82 -25.48 -1.10 -5.38
N ARG A 83 -25.15 -2.31 -5.84
CA ARG A 83 -26.10 -3.42 -5.95
C ARG A 83 -26.63 -3.87 -4.60
N THR A 84 -25.76 -4.06 -3.60
CA THR A 84 -26.21 -4.42 -2.24
C THR A 84 -27.08 -3.34 -1.62
N LYS A 85 -26.79 -2.05 -1.81
CA LYS A 85 -27.70 -0.96 -1.41
C LYS A 85 -29.04 -1.02 -2.13
N ALA A 86 -29.07 -1.30 -3.43
CA ALA A 86 -30.32 -1.46 -4.18
C ALA A 86 -31.16 -2.64 -3.64
N PHE A 87 -30.51 -3.78 -3.32
CA PHE A 87 -31.16 -4.96 -2.76
C PHE A 87 -31.61 -4.79 -1.30
N LEU A 88 -30.85 -4.08 -0.47
CA LEU A 88 -31.17 -3.87 0.95
C LEU A 88 -32.10 -2.68 1.19
N GLY A 89 -32.12 -1.70 0.28
CA GLY A 89 -33.00 -0.53 0.32
C GLY A 89 -34.42 -0.77 -0.24
N THR A 90 -34.67 -1.94 -0.83
CA THR A 90 -35.99 -2.36 -1.34
C THR A 90 -36.71 -3.34 -0.41
N ARG A 91 -36.33 -3.44 0.87
CA ARG A 91 -37.22 -4.03 1.90
C ARG A 91 -38.18 -2.94 2.39
N PRO A 92 -39.42 -2.85 1.88
CA PRO A 92 -40.47 -2.16 2.62
C PRO A 92 -40.70 -2.97 3.90
N HIS A 93 -40.76 -2.26 5.02
CA HIS A 93 -41.37 -2.79 6.24
C HIS A 93 -42.88 -2.89 6.04
#